data_AF-A0A9W5VSW0-F1
#
_entry.id   AF-A0A9W5VSW0-F1
#
_cell.length_a   1.000
_cell.length_b   1.000
_cell.length_c   1.000
_cell.angle_alpha   90.00
_cell.angle_beta   90.00
_cell.angle_gamma   90.00
#
_symmetry.space_group_name_H-M   'P 1'
#
loop_
_entity.id
_entity.type
_entity.pdbx_description
1 polymer ?
#
loop_
_entity_poly.entity_id
_entity_poly.type
_entity_poly.pdbx_seq_one_letter_code
_entity_poly.pdbx_strand_id
1 'polypeptide(L)'
;MQPTLNEKDYILVNKVNVCLSSFHHGDVVIIKKEDEPTYYVKRIIGLSGDNIQLKEDEVFINGKKRDESYIHLDMSQVSNRFSNFREIKVPTHKLFVLGDNRNHSKDSRNTLGLIDESNIIGKVEMVFYPFDHIKWIK
;
A
#
# COMPACT_ATOMS: atom_id res chain seq x y z
N MET A 1 -6.89 -2.57 -6.32
CA MET A 1 -6.39 -1.37 -5.62
C MET A 1 -7.27 -0.17 -6.03
N GLN A 2 -8.59 -0.34 -6.06
CA GLN A 2 -9.46 0.70 -6.60
C GLN A 2 -9.46 1.93 -5.67
N PRO A 3 -9.49 3.16 -6.21
CA PRO A 3 -9.58 3.50 -7.65
C PRO A 3 -8.25 3.52 -8.40
N THR A 4 -7.11 3.40 -7.70
CA THR A 4 -5.77 3.52 -8.28
C THR A 4 -5.48 2.45 -9.32
N LEU A 5 -5.81 1.19 -9.06
CA LEU A 5 -5.76 0.11 -10.06
C LEU A 5 -7.04 -0.71 -10.04
N ASN A 6 -7.58 -0.91 -11.23
CA ASN A 6 -8.74 -1.74 -11.52
C ASN A 6 -8.31 -3.16 -11.87
N GLU A 7 -9.25 -4.09 -11.81
CA GLU A 7 -9.03 -5.42 -12.36
C GLU A 7 -8.75 -5.34 -13.86
N LYS A 8 -7.84 -6.19 -14.34
CA LYS A 8 -7.37 -6.25 -15.74
C LYS A 8 -6.55 -5.04 -16.23
N ASP A 9 -6.12 -4.16 -15.33
CA ASP A 9 -5.09 -3.17 -15.65
C ASP A 9 -3.74 -3.87 -15.91
N TYR A 10 -3.10 -3.50 -17.01
CA TYR A 10 -1.73 -3.87 -17.33
C TYR A 10 -0.82 -2.72 -16.94
N ILE A 11 0.19 -3.05 -16.14
CA ILE A 11 1.03 -2.08 -15.45
C ILE A 11 2.50 -2.17 -15.87
N LEU A 12 3.17 -1.03 -15.92
CA LEU A 12 4.62 -0.94 -16.05
C LEU A 12 5.24 -0.98 -14.65
N VAL A 13 6.22 -1.86 -14.47
CA VAL A 13 6.87 -2.09 -13.19
C VAL A 13 8.36 -1.76 -13.28
N ASN A 14 8.80 -0.83 -12.44
CA ASN A 14 10.18 -0.44 -12.28
C ASN A 14 10.84 -1.23 -11.14
N LYS A 15 11.94 -1.92 -11.44
CA LYS A 15 12.69 -2.73 -10.46
C LYS A 15 13.92 -2.03 -9.90
N VAL A 16 14.29 -0.85 -10.40
CA VAL A 16 15.50 -0.13 -9.96
C VAL A 16 15.42 0.21 -8.47
N ASN A 17 14.26 0.64 -7.98
CA ASN A 17 14.05 0.96 -6.57
C ASN A 17 14.31 -0.23 -5.64
N VAL A 18 14.02 -1.46 -6.10
CA VAL A 18 14.30 -2.68 -5.34
C VAL A 18 15.80 -2.93 -5.28
N CYS A 19 16.52 -2.76 -6.41
CA CYS A 19 17.98 -2.92 -6.44
C CYS A 19 18.71 -1.91 -5.54
N LEU A 20 18.13 -0.73 -5.32
CA LEU A 20 18.70 0.32 -4.48
C LEU A 20 18.08 0.39 -3.08
N SER A 21 17.13 -0.50 -2.75
CA SER A 21 16.33 -0.47 -1.51
C SER A 21 15.75 0.92 -1.20
N SER A 22 15.38 1.67 -2.24
CA SER A 22 14.90 3.05 -2.12
C SER A 22 13.37 3.08 -2.24
N PHE A 23 12.70 2.91 -1.09
CA PHE A 23 11.24 2.99 -0.98
C PHE A 23 10.79 4.31 -0.37
N HIS A 24 9.68 4.83 -0.86
CA HIS A 24 9.08 6.07 -0.37
C HIS A 24 7.62 5.85 0.06
N HIS A 25 7.16 6.70 0.96
CA HIS A 25 5.74 6.75 1.30
C HIS A 25 4.89 7.02 0.05
N GLY A 26 3.85 6.22 -0.13
CA GLY A 26 2.96 6.32 -1.28
C GLY A 26 3.37 5.44 -2.46
N ASP A 27 4.58 4.86 -2.48
CA ASP A 27 4.95 3.94 -3.57
C ASP A 27 3.96 2.78 -3.66
N VAL A 28 3.44 2.51 -4.86
CA VAL A 28 2.63 1.32 -5.14
C VAL A 28 3.57 0.23 -5.58
N VAL A 29 3.58 -0.90 -4.86
CA VAL A 29 4.56 -1.96 -5.04
C VAL A 29 3.91 -3.32 -5.26
N ILE A 30 4.62 -4.17 -5.99
CA ILE A 30 4.31 -5.59 -6.14
C ILE A 30 5.06 -6.36 -5.07
N ILE A 31 4.32 -7.17 -4.31
CA ILE A 31 4.81 -8.00 -3.22
C ILE A 31 4.65 -9.46 -3.62
N LYS A 32 5.70 -10.26 -3.39
CA LYS A 32 5.66 -11.72 -3.49
C LYS A 32 6.33 -12.31 -2.25
N LYS A 33 5.54 -12.98 -1.41
CA LYS A 33 6.07 -13.75 -0.27
C LYS A 33 6.62 -15.09 -0.79
N GLU A 34 7.72 -15.56 -0.20
CA GLU A 34 8.39 -16.78 -0.67
C GLU A 34 7.47 -18.01 -0.61
N ASP A 35 6.67 -18.11 0.44
CA ASP A 35 5.78 -19.26 0.70
C ASP A 35 4.38 -19.12 0.07
N GLU A 36 4.14 -18.09 -0.76
CA GLU A 36 2.84 -17.88 -1.39
C GLU A 36 2.95 -17.76 -2.92
N PRO A 37 2.10 -18.45 -3.69
CA PRO A 37 2.10 -18.31 -5.15
C PRO A 37 1.52 -16.97 -5.62
N THR A 38 0.91 -16.20 -4.71
CA THR A 38 0.12 -15.01 -5.02
C THR A 38 0.98 -13.75 -5.00
N TYR A 39 0.81 -12.92 -6.03
CA TYR A 39 1.33 -11.55 -6.04
C TYR A 39 0.29 -10.59 -5.48
N TYR A 40 0.74 -9.64 -4.67
CA TYR A 40 -0.11 -8.57 -4.15
C TYR A 40 0.38 -7.23 -4.67
N VAL A 41 -0.56 -6.33 -4.99
CA VAL A 41 -0.25 -4.92 -5.23
C VAL A 41 -0.82 -4.10 -4.08
N LYS A 42 0.04 -3.31 -3.44
CA LYS A 42 -0.30 -2.48 -2.26
C LYS A 42 0.49 -1.18 -2.28
N ARG A 43 0.02 -0.19 -1.53
CA ARG A 43 0.70 1.08 -1.33
C ARG A 43 1.50 1.06 -0.04
N ILE A 44 2.74 1.51 -0.09
CA ILE A 44 3.59 1.70 1.10
C ILE A 44 3.06 2.88 1.89
N ILE A 45 2.71 2.64 3.14
CA ILE A 45 2.25 3.65 4.09
C ILE A 45 3.33 3.93 5.12
N GLY A 46 3.97 2.90 5.66
CA GLY A 46 5.08 3.03 6.62
C GLY A 46 6.36 2.40 6.11
N LEU A 47 7.47 3.09 6.32
CA LEU A 47 8.84 2.67 6.09
C LEU A 47 9.49 2.21 7.40
N SER A 48 10.67 1.61 7.28
CA SER A 48 11.52 1.24 8.42
C SER A 48 11.66 2.39 9.43
N GLY A 49 11.29 2.14 10.68
CA GLY A 49 11.38 3.10 11.79
C GLY A 49 10.13 3.94 12.03
N ASP A 50 9.19 3.99 11.08
CA ASP A 50 7.96 4.75 11.25
C ASP A 50 7.05 4.20 12.33
N ASN A 51 6.28 5.09 12.91
CA ASN A 51 5.21 4.75 13.82
C ASN A 51 3.85 5.01 13.16
N ILE A 52 3.08 3.94 12.96
CA ILE A 52 1.82 3.97 12.23
C ILE A 52 0.67 3.86 13.21
N GLN A 53 -0.21 4.86 13.17
CA GLN A 53 -1.46 4.89 13.93
C GLN A 53 -2.62 5.01 12.95
N LEU A 54 -3.66 4.19 13.17
CA LEU A 54 -4.89 4.22 12.40
C LEU A 54 -6.03 4.60 13.36
N LYS A 55 -6.56 5.82 13.24
CA LYS A 55 -7.57 6.37 14.16
C LYS A 55 -8.61 7.15 13.38
N GLU A 56 -9.88 7.01 13.75
CA GLU A 56 -11.00 7.76 13.13
C GLU A 56 -11.01 7.61 11.61
N ASP A 57 -10.66 6.42 11.12
CA ASP A 57 -10.54 6.11 9.70
C ASP A 57 -9.46 6.89 8.93
N GLU A 58 -8.53 7.50 9.64
CA GLU A 58 -7.40 8.23 9.08
C GLU A 58 -6.07 7.55 9.42
N VAL A 59 -5.08 7.77 8.55
CA VAL A 59 -3.72 7.26 8.71
C VAL A 59 -2.84 8.37 9.28
N PHE A 60 -2.11 8.05 10.35
CA PHE A 60 -1.09 8.90 10.94
C PHE A 60 0.27 8.20 10.86
N ILE A 61 1.29 8.95 10.44
CA ILE A 61 2.67 8.50 10.37
C ILE A 61 3.49 9.41 11.28
N ASN A 62 4.12 8.85 12.31
CA ASN A 62 4.89 9.59 13.31
C ASN A 62 4.07 10.73 13.95
N GLY A 63 2.78 10.45 14.24
CA GLY A 63 1.83 11.40 14.82
C GLY A 63 1.28 12.47 13.85
N LYS A 64 1.71 12.48 12.58
CA LYS A 64 1.20 13.42 11.57
C LYS A 64 0.18 12.73 10.68
N LYS A 65 -0.99 13.34 10.54
CA LYS A 65 -2.02 12.89 9.59
C LYS A 65 -1.46 12.87 8.17
N ARG A 66 -1.64 11.76 7.48
CA ARG A 66 -1.26 11.59 6.08
C ARG A 66 -2.40 12.07 5.18
N ASP A 67 -2.05 12.84 4.14
CA ASP A 67 -2.99 13.11 3.05
C ASP A 67 -3.11 11.87 2.17
N GLU A 68 -4.35 11.42 1.96
CA GLU A 68 -4.69 10.22 1.21
C GLU A 68 -5.68 10.52 0.08
N SER A 69 -5.47 11.62 -0.64
CA SER A 69 -6.29 12.03 -1.79
C SER A 69 -6.49 10.97 -2.89
N TYR A 70 -5.71 9.87 -2.87
CA TYR A 70 -5.85 8.71 -3.76
C TYR A 70 -6.94 7.70 -3.36
N ILE A 71 -7.56 7.82 -2.17
CA ILE A 71 -8.66 6.94 -1.76
C ILE A 71 -10.01 7.62 -2.01
N HIS A 72 -10.99 6.86 -2.51
CA HIS A 72 -12.39 7.27 -2.43
C HIS A 72 -12.98 6.75 -1.13
N LEU A 73 -13.23 7.67 -0.20
CA LEU A 73 -13.96 7.37 1.02
C LEU A 73 -15.45 7.39 0.72
N ASP A 74 -16.09 6.23 0.76
CA ASP A 74 -17.55 6.18 0.89
C ASP A 74 -17.90 6.62 2.32
N MET A 75 -18.38 7.86 2.45
CA MET A 75 -18.74 8.47 3.73
C MET A 75 -19.85 7.73 4.47
N SER A 76 -20.60 6.86 3.79
CA SER A 76 -21.62 6.00 4.40
C SER A 76 -21.06 4.80 5.18
N GLN A 77 -19.76 4.49 5.03
CA GLN A 77 -19.10 3.35 5.66
C GLN A 77 -18.00 3.74 6.66
N VAL A 78 -18.03 4.98 7.17
CA VAL A 78 -16.96 5.59 8.00
C VAL A 78 -16.98 5.15 9.47
N SER A 79 -17.85 4.22 9.86
CA SER A 79 -17.85 3.70 11.23
C SER A 79 -17.03 2.40 11.32
N ASN A 80 -15.86 2.48 11.97
CA ASN A 80 -15.05 1.37 12.50
C ASN A 80 -14.04 0.63 11.56
N ARG A 81 -13.52 1.22 10.48
CA ARG A 81 -12.57 0.49 9.60
C ARG A 81 -11.24 0.15 10.28
N PHE A 82 -10.85 0.93 11.27
CA PHE A 82 -9.60 0.77 12.01
C PHE A 82 -9.80 0.48 13.51
N SER A 83 -11.02 0.16 13.94
CA SER A 83 -11.42 0.16 15.37
C SER A 83 -10.59 -0.74 16.28
N ASN A 84 -9.86 -1.71 15.72
CA ASN A 84 -9.06 -2.68 16.44
C ASN A 84 -7.57 -2.62 16.09
N PHE A 85 -7.14 -1.65 15.27
CA PHE A 85 -5.72 -1.55 14.89
C PHE A 85 -4.92 -0.93 16.03
N ARG A 86 -3.91 -1.67 16.50
CA ARG A 86 -2.94 -1.15 17.45
C ARG A 86 -1.85 -0.41 16.71
N GLU A 87 -1.46 0.73 17.26
CA GLU A 87 -0.27 1.45 16.84
C GLU A 87 0.92 0.50 16.70
N ILE A 88 1.66 0.65 15.60
CA ILE A 88 2.81 -0.20 15.29
C ILE A 88 4.01 0.63 14.89
N LYS A 89 5.14 0.34 15.54
CA LYS A 89 6.44 0.79 15.07
C LYS A 89 6.95 -0.21 14.04
N VAL A 90 7.19 0.25 12.82
CA VAL A 90 7.71 -0.56 11.72
C VAL A 90 9.19 -0.87 12.02
N PRO A 91 9.58 -2.15 12.15
CA PRO A 91 10.97 -2.54 12.35
C PRO A 91 11.84 -2.22 11.13
N THR A 92 13.16 -2.27 11.32
CA THR A 92 14.12 -2.16 10.21
C THR A 92 13.88 -3.26 9.17
N HIS A 93 14.05 -2.91 7.88
CA HIS A 93 13.84 -3.78 6.71
C HIS A 93 12.41 -4.26 6.51
N LYS A 94 11.44 -3.59 7.15
CA LYS A 94 10.02 -3.90 7.03
C LYS A 94 9.25 -2.70 6.50
N LEU A 95 8.11 -2.99 5.89
CA LEU A 95 7.18 -2.02 5.35
C LEU A 95 5.79 -2.29 5.89
N PHE A 96 5.04 -1.22 6.14
CA PHE A 96 3.60 -1.28 6.41
C PHE A 96 2.85 -0.84 5.16
N VAL A 97 1.98 -1.71 4.62
CA VAL A 97 1.30 -1.49 3.34
C VAL A 97 -0.21 -1.55 3.51
N LEU A 98 -0.92 -0.70 2.77
CA LEU A 98 -2.39 -0.70 2.71
C LEU A 98 -2.87 -0.83 1.27
N GLY A 99 -4.08 -1.33 1.10
CA GLY A 99 -4.79 -1.20 -0.17
C GLY A 99 -5.60 0.09 -0.25
N ASP A 100 -5.64 0.69 -1.43
CA ASP A 100 -6.44 1.92 -1.66
C ASP A 100 -7.95 1.64 -1.55
N ASN A 101 -8.40 0.42 -1.90
CA ASN A 101 -9.75 -0.06 -1.60
C ASN A 101 -9.77 -0.58 -0.15
N ARG A 102 -9.87 0.35 0.81
CA ARG A 102 -9.69 0.08 2.24
C ARG A 102 -10.62 -0.98 2.81
N ASN A 103 -11.84 -1.08 2.30
CA ASN A 103 -12.85 -2.00 2.85
C ASN A 103 -12.67 -3.44 2.33
N HIS A 104 -12.01 -3.61 1.18
CA HIS A 104 -11.88 -4.89 0.49
C HIS A 104 -10.43 -5.33 0.29
N SER A 105 -9.51 -4.82 1.12
CA SER A 105 -8.08 -5.09 0.99
C SER A 105 -7.56 -6.04 2.06
N LYS A 106 -6.94 -7.14 1.62
CA LYS A 106 -6.01 -7.93 2.42
C LYS A 106 -4.66 -7.21 2.46
N ASP A 107 -4.29 -6.65 3.61
CA ASP A 107 -3.10 -5.81 3.77
C ASP A 107 -2.51 -5.91 5.19
N SER A 108 -1.61 -4.97 5.57
CA SER A 108 -0.90 -5.04 6.84
C SER A 108 -1.79 -4.95 8.07
N ARG A 109 -3.05 -4.50 7.92
CA ARG A 109 -4.03 -4.46 9.03
C ARG A 109 -4.55 -5.85 9.42
N ASN A 110 -4.48 -6.82 8.52
CA ASN A 110 -5.13 -8.11 8.70
C ASN A 110 -4.21 -9.29 8.36
N THR A 111 -4.22 -9.76 7.12
CA THR A 111 -3.64 -11.04 6.70
C THR A 111 -2.18 -10.91 6.26
N LEU A 112 -1.78 -9.76 5.69
CA LEU A 112 -0.41 -9.65 5.17
C LEU A 112 0.62 -9.34 6.25
N GLY A 113 0.22 -8.63 7.31
CA GLY A 113 1.15 -8.11 8.32
C GLY A 113 2.20 -7.16 7.71
N LEU A 114 3.32 -7.00 8.40
CA LEU A 114 4.46 -6.25 7.88
C LEU A 114 5.16 -7.03 6.76
N ILE A 115 5.63 -6.32 5.76
CA ILE A 115 6.25 -6.88 4.55
C ILE A 115 7.75 -6.68 4.62
N ASP A 116 8.54 -7.73 4.38
CA ASP A 116 9.98 -7.57 4.19
C ASP A 116 10.27 -6.77 2.92
N GLU A 117 11.22 -5.84 3.00
CA GLU A 117 11.71 -5.09 1.84
C GLU A 117 12.18 -6.03 0.72
N SER A 118 12.71 -7.22 1.06
CA SER A 118 13.13 -8.26 0.12
C SER A 118 11.99 -8.95 -0.61
N ASN A 119 10.75 -8.89 -0.10
CA ASN A 119 9.58 -9.42 -0.80
C ASN A 119 9.03 -8.47 -1.87
N ILE A 120 9.61 -7.27 -2.03
CA ILE A 120 9.19 -6.33 -3.05
C ILE A 120 9.83 -6.69 -4.40
N ILE A 121 8.98 -6.91 -5.40
CA ILE A 121 9.38 -7.25 -6.77
C ILE A 121 9.65 -6.01 -7.62
N GLY A 122 8.96 -4.91 -7.33
CA GLY A 122 9.10 -3.64 -8.07
C GLY A 122 8.03 -2.62 -7.70
N LYS A 123 8.26 -1.38 -8.13
CA LYS A 123 7.32 -0.26 -8.05
C LYS A 123 6.47 -0.18 -9.31
N VAL A 124 5.18 0.08 -9.15
CA VAL A 124 4.25 0.33 -10.24
C VAL A 124 4.32 1.80 -10.64
N GLU A 125 4.72 2.09 -11.88
CA GLU A 125 4.89 3.47 -12.36
C GLU A 125 3.69 3.97 -13.17
N MET A 126 3.07 3.08 -13.96
CA MET A 126 1.92 3.44 -14.79
C MET A 126 1.02 2.26 -15.09
N VAL A 127 -0.25 2.55 -15.37
CA VAL A 127 -1.14 1.68 -16.14
C VAL A 127 -0.97 2.05 -17.61
N PHE A 128 -0.68 1.08 -18.47
CA PHE A 128 -0.48 1.31 -19.90
C PHE A 128 -1.58 0.69 -20.77
N TYR A 129 -2.39 -0.21 -20.23
CA TYR A 129 -3.55 -0.81 -20.91
C TYR A 129 -4.61 -1.25 -19.87
N PRO A 130 -5.92 -1.20 -20.15
CA PRO A 130 -6.56 -0.71 -21.38
C PRO A 130 -6.31 0.80 -21.61
N PHE A 131 -6.40 1.24 -22.87
CA PHE A 131 -5.90 2.57 -23.26
C PHE A 131 -6.69 3.74 -22.64
N ASP A 132 -7.94 3.50 -22.27
CA ASP A 132 -8.80 4.42 -21.51
C ASP A 132 -8.44 4.53 -20.03
N HIS A 133 -7.65 3.60 -19.50
CA HIS A 133 -7.13 3.61 -18.13
C HIS A 133 -5.69 4.16 -18.02
N ILE A 134 -5.06 4.56 -19.13
CA ILE A 134 -3.66 5.02 -19.11
C ILE A 134 -3.49 6.16 -18.11
N LYS A 135 -2.60 5.94 -17.13
CA LYS A 135 -2.24 6.95 -16.13
C LYS A 135 -0.92 6.61 -15.47
N TRP A 136 -0.24 7.66 -15.03
CA TRP A 136 0.90 7.55 -14.12
C TRP A 136 0.40 7.32 -12.70
N ILE A 137 1.07 6.43 -11.97
CA ILE A 137 0.82 6.17 -10.57
C ILE A 137 1.69 7.11 -9.73
N LYS A 138 1.03 7.94 -8.93
CA LYS A 138 1.66 8.81 -7.93
C LYS A 138 1.60 8.18 -6.54
#